data_AF-A0A6B3QRS7-F1
#
_entry.id   AF-A0A6B3QRS7-F1
#
_cell.length_a   1.000
_cell.length_b   1.000
_cell.length_c   1.000
_cell.angle_alpha   90.00
_cell.angle_beta   90.00
_cell.angle_gamma   90.00
#
_symmetry.space_group_name_H-M   'P 1'
#
loop_
_entity.id
_entity.type
_entity.pdbx_description
1 polymer ?
#
loop_
_entity_poly.entity_id
_entity_poly.type
_entity_poly.pdbx_seq_one_letter_code
_entity_poly.pdbx_strand_id
1 'polypeptide(L)'
;MKLPPRYQYGDEPIEINAGRRTLKVTVGNTGDRAIQVGSDYHFFEVNSALEFDREATLGMHLNIAAGTSVRFEPGGTREVELCTYAGTGRLTGFSGLLNGSVKSHPARVEAVSRALERGFRSTGTQDKGGAKKSKKKGSN
;
A
#
# COMPACT_ATOMS: atom_id res chain seq x y z
N MET A 1 -24.64 11.69 -47.35
CA MET A 1 -24.63 10.62 -46.32
C MET A 1 -23.76 11.11 -45.16
N LYS A 2 -24.34 11.38 -43.98
CA LYS A 2 -23.58 11.86 -42.80
C LYS A 2 -23.01 10.65 -42.07
N LEU A 3 -21.70 10.65 -41.78
CA LEU A 3 -21.08 9.61 -40.97
C LEU A 3 -21.67 9.61 -39.55
N PRO A 4 -21.80 8.43 -38.90
CA PRO A 4 -22.23 8.37 -37.51
C PRO A 4 -21.21 9.10 -36.61
N PRO A 5 -21.66 9.66 -35.46
CA PRO A 5 -20.77 10.27 -34.50
C PRO A 5 -19.72 9.24 -34.05
N ARG A 6 -18.45 9.67 -34.06
CA ARG A 6 -17.31 8.85 -33.63
C ARG A 6 -16.41 9.68 -32.71
N TYR A 7 -15.79 9.01 -31.76
CA TYR A 7 -14.71 9.59 -30.98
C TYR A 7 -13.44 9.66 -31.84
N GLN A 8 -12.72 10.77 -31.73
CA GLN A 8 -11.38 10.94 -32.28
C GLN A 8 -10.44 11.06 -31.09
N TYR A 9 -9.53 10.09 -30.94
CA TYR A 9 -8.56 10.06 -29.87
C TYR A 9 -7.23 10.65 -30.35
N GLY A 10 -6.43 11.16 -29.42
CA GLY A 10 -5.00 11.38 -29.69
C GLY A 10 -4.23 10.07 -29.56
N ASP A 11 -3.06 10.00 -30.19
CA ASP A 11 -2.20 8.80 -30.17
C ASP A 11 -1.32 8.72 -28.91
N GLU A 12 -1.20 9.84 -28.18
CA GLU A 12 -0.35 9.93 -27.00
C GLU A 12 -0.99 9.27 -25.77
N PRO A 13 -0.19 8.51 -24.97
CA PRO A 13 -0.68 7.94 -23.73
C PRO A 13 -1.01 9.04 -22.71
N ILE A 14 -2.01 8.78 -21.88
CA ILE A 14 -2.39 9.68 -20.79
C ILE A 14 -1.66 9.24 -19.52
N GLU A 15 -0.80 10.11 -18.99
CA GLU A 15 -0.20 9.91 -17.67
C GLU A 15 -1.27 10.05 -16.58
N ILE A 16 -1.38 9.05 -15.72
CA ILE A 16 -2.28 9.06 -14.57
C ILE A 16 -1.48 9.28 -13.29
N ASN A 17 -2.12 9.85 -12.27
CA ASN A 17 -1.52 10.07 -10.93
C ASN A 17 -0.22 10.88 -10.93
N ALA A 18 -0.01 11.72 -11.95
CA ALA A 18 1.18 12.55 -12.12
C ALA A 18 1.48 13.39 -10.87
N GLY A 19 2.77 13.54 -10.56
CA GLY A 19 3.24 14.36 -9.44
C GLY A 19 3.02 13.78 -8.04
N ARG A 20 2.51 12.54 -7.92
CA ARG A 20 2.34 11.86 -6.62
C ARG A 20 3.57 11.05 -6.25
N ARG A 21 3.85 10.93 -4.95
CA ARG A 21 4.91 10.04 -4.46
C ARG A 21 4.49 8.59 -4.74
N THR A 22 5.38 7.84 -5.38
CA THR A 22 5.19 6.41 -5.63
C THR A 22 6.03 5.55 -4.69
N LEU A 23 5.65 4.29 -4.55
CA LEU A 23 6.38 3.26 -3.81
C LEU A 23 6.15 1.91 -4.48
N LYS A 24 7.22 1.18 -4.79
CA LYS A 24 7.13 -0.22 -5.22
C LYS A 24 7.17 -1.13 -4.00
N VAL A 25 6.25 -2.08 -3.94
CA VAL A 25 6.10 -3.00 -2.83
C VAL A 25 5.90 -4.42 -3.35
N THR A 26 6.69 -5.35 -2.84
CA THR A 26 6.48 -6.78 -3.05
C THR A 26 5.43 -7.28 -2.07
N VAL A 27 4.38 -7.91 -2.59
CA VAL A 27 3.22 -8.37 -1.82
C VAL A 27 3.05 -9.87 -2.02
N GLY A 28 3.08 -10.62 -0.92
CA GLY A 28 2.82 -12.06 -0.91
C GLY A 28 1.42 -12.36 -0.40
N ASN A 29 0.70 -13.29 -1.03
CA ASN A 29 -0.55 -13.82 -0.49
C ASN A 29 -0.29 -15.11 0.29
N THR A 30 -0.39 -15.03 1.62
CA THR A 30 -0.20 -16.18 2.51
C THR A 30 -1.47 -17.00 2.74
N GLY A 31 -2.61 -16.56 2.18
CA GLY A 31 -3.89 -17.22 2.30
C GLY A 31 -4.08 -18.37 1.31
N ASP A 32 -5.17 -19.11 1.52
CA ASP A 32 -5.64 -20.23 0.68
C ASP A 32 -6.57 -19.77 -0.47
N ARG A 33 -6.94 -18.49 -0.49
CA ARG A 33 -7.88 -17.88 -1.44
C ARG A 33 -7.26 -16.72 -2.17
N ALA A 34 -7.72 -16.52 -3.40
CA ALA A 34 -7.31 -15.38 -4.19
C ALA A 34 -7.88 -14.08 -3.62
N ILE A 35 -7.08 -13.01 -3.68
CA ILE A 35 -7.42 -11.68 -3.17
C ILE A 35 -7.29 -10.68 -4.31
N GLN A 36 -8.28 -9.81 -4.46
CA GLN A 36 -8.31 -8.77 -5.48
C GLN A 36 -8.46 -7.41 -4.82
N VAL A 37 -7.55 -6.50 -5.14
CA VAL A 37 -7.48 -5.16 -4.55
C VAL A 37 -7.73 -4.11 -5.63
N GLY A 38 -8.71 -3.23 -5.41
CA GLY A 38 -9.08 -2.16 -6.34
C GLY A 38 -8.12 -0.96 -6.31
N SER A 39 -8.16 -0.14 -7.36
CA SER A 39 -7.29 1.03 -7.58
C SER A 39 -7.22 1.98 -6.39
N ASP A 40 -8.37 2.29 -5.77
CA ASP A 40 -8.53 3.35 -4.77
C ASP A 40 -8.73 2.81 -3.35
N TYR A 41 -8.48 1.52 -3.12
CA TYR A 41 -8.53 0.94 -1.78
C TYR A 41 -7.29 1.33 -0.98
N HIS A 42 -7.46 1.69 0.31
CA HIS A 42 -6.33 2.08 1.15
C HIS A 42 -5.43 0.87 1.38
N PHE A 43 -4.25 0.88 0.76
CA PHE A 43 -3.45 -0.33 0.59
C PHE A 43 -2.98 -0.91 1.93
N PHE A 44 -2.72 -0.06 2.93
CA PHE A 44 -2.44 -0.46 4.30
C PHE A 44 -3.52 -1.36 4.92
N GLU A 45 -4.79 -1.18 4.55
CA GLU A 45 -5.96 -1.82 5.15
C GLU A 45 -6.46 -3.03 4.36
N VAL A 46 -5.75 -3.46 3.32
CA VAL A 46 -6.12 -4.65 2.54
C VAL A 46 -6.04 -5.91 3.39
N ASN A 47 -6.68 -6.97 2.92
CA ASN A 47 -6.81 -8.27 3.57
C ASN A 47 -5.56 -8.68 4.38
N SER A 48 -5.78 -9.12 5.63
CA SER A 48 -4.74 -9.48 6.60
C SER A 48 -3.84 -10.63 6.14
N ALA A 49 -4.30 -11.47 5.21
CA ALA A 49 -3.50 -12.55 4.63
C ALA A 49 -2.42 -12.07 3.63
N LEU A 50 -2.51 -10.82 3.14
CA LEU A 50 -1.44 -10.23 2.34
C LEU A 50 -0.30 -9.76 3.24
N GLU A 51 0.91 -10.16 2.90
CA GLU A 51 2.14 -9.87 3.62
C GLU A 51 3.03 -8.93 2.80
N PHE A 52 3.33 -7.76 3.39
CA PHE A 52 4.14 -6.68 2.81
C PHE A 52 4.48 -5.64 3.91
N ASP A 53 5.30 -4.62 3.62
CA ASP A 53 5.60 -3.55 4.57
C ASP A 53 4.40 -2.62 4.72
N ARG A 54 3.52 -2.90 5.70
CA ARG A 54 2.29 -2.13 5.88
C ARG A 54 2.56 -0.68 6.24
N GLU A 55 3.48 -0.42 7.16
CA GLU A 55 3.74 0.94 7.65
C GLU A 55 4.15 1.88 6.51
N ALA A 56 4.97 1.40 5.57
CA ALA A 56 5.40 2.18 4.40
C ALA A 56 4.26 2.53 3.42
N THR A 57 3.18 1.75 3.41
CA THR A 57 2.02 1.91 2.51
C THR A 57 0.88 2.75 3.09
N LEU A 58 1.01 3.25 4.32
CA LEU A 58 -0.01 4.06 4.96
C LEU A 58 -0.26 5.33 4.15
N GLY A 59 -1.52 5.55 3.77
CA GLY A 59 -1.96 6.67 2.95
C GLY A 59 -1.68 6.49 1.46
N MET A 60 -1.49 5.26 0.99
CA MET A 60 -1.28 4.94 -0.42
C MET A 60 -2.37 4.02 -0.98
N HIS A 61 -2.53 4.04 -2.30
CA HIS A 61 -3.41 3.17 -3.08
C HIS A 61 -2.68 2.70 -4.35
N LEU A 62 -3.24 1.73 -5.08
CA LEU A 62 -2.59 1.17 -6.27
C LEU A 62 -2.43 2.24 -7.36
N ASN A 63 -1.23 2.35 -7.92
CA ASN A 63 -0.94 3.25 -9.03
C ASN A 63 -1.36 2.63 -10.37
N ILE A 64 -2.66 2.41 -10.53
CA ILE A 64 -3.27 1.80 -11.72
C ILE A 64 -4.45 2.63 -12.19
N ALA A 65 -4.97 2.35 -13.38
CA ALA A 65 -6.16 3.02 -13.90
C ALA A 65 -7.35 2.90 -12.93
N ALA A 66 -8.06 4.00 -12.73
CA ALA A 66 -9.21 4.04 -11.82
C ALA A 66 -10.27 3.00 -12.20
N GLY A 67 -10.82 2.31 -11.21
CA GLY A 67 -11.80 1.23 -11.40
C GLY A 67 -11.20 -0.13 -11.77
N THR A 68 -9.89 -0.22 -11.98
CA THR A 68 -9.20 -1.51 -12.18
C THR A 68 -8.72 -2.10 -10.85
N SER A 69 -8.10 -3.28 -10.91
CA SER A 69 -7.66 -4.00 -9.71
C SER A 69 -6.48 -4.93 -10.00
N VAL A 70 -5.74 -5.27 -8.94
CA VAL A 70 -4.68 -6.28 -8.97
C VAL A 70 -5.15 -7.52 -8.23
N ARG A 71 -4.94 -8.68 -8.84
CA ARG A 71 -5.24 -10.00 -8.29
C ARG A 71 -3.97 -10.68 -7.79
N PHE A 72 -4.07 -11.28 -6.61
CA PHE A 72 -3.04 -12.07 -5.94
C PHE A 72 -3.55 -13.50 -5.76
N GLU A 73 -2.91 -14.46 -6.41
CA GLU A 73 -3.24 -15.88 -6.26
C GLU A 73 -2.73 -16.43 -4.91
N PRO A 74 -3.33 -17.50 -4.37
CA PRO A 74 -2.84 -18.17 -3.15
C PRO A 74 -1.36 -18.56 -3.27
N GLY A 75 -0.54 -18.22 -2.27
CA GLY A 75 0.90 -18.50 -2.26
C GLY A 75 1.73 -17.67 -3.26
N GLY A 76 1.09 -16.83 -4.07
CA GLY A 76 1.75 -16.01 -5.07
C GLY A 76 2.35 -14.73 -4.48
N THR A 77 3.46 -14.28 -5.08
CA THR A 77 4.09 -13.01 -4.76
C THR A 77 4.12 -12.12 -6.00
N ARG A 78 3.80 -10.83 -5.84
CA ARG A 78 3.78 -9.87 -6.93
C ARG A 78 4.28 -8.50 -6.48
N GLU A 79 5.07 -7.84 -7.32
CA GLU A 79 5.40 -6.44 -7.14
C GLU A 79 4.26 -5.55 -7.66
N VAL A 80 3.87 -4.56 -6.86
CA VAL A 80 2.92 -3.52 -7.24
C VAL A 80 3.51 -2.15 -6.99
N GLU A 81 3.06 -1.17 -7.76
CA GLU A 81 3.37 0.23 -7.50
C GLU A 81 2.17 0.90 -6.86
N LEU A 82 2.44 1.67 -5.81
CA LEU A 82 1.47 2.45 -5.07
C LEU A 82 1.73 3.94 -5.28
N CYS A 83 0.71 4.77 -5.19
CA CYS A 83 0.84 6.22 -5.12
C CYS A 83 0.08 6.79 -3.91
N THR A 84 0.52 7.94 -3.41
CA THR A 84 -0.11 8.59 -2.26
C THR A 84 -1.50 9.14 -2.61
N TYR A 85 -2.44 9.05 -1.68
CA TYR A 85 -3.70 9.80 -1.80
C TYR A 85 -3.44 11.32 -1.89
N ALA A 86 -4.27 11.99 -2.68
CA ALA A 86 -4.33 13.44 -2.75
C ALA A 86 -5.40 14.01 -1.80
N GLY A 87 -5.69 15.31 -1.91
CA GLY A 87 -6.75 15.97 -1.16
C GLY A 87 -6.42 16.19 0.33
N THR A 88 -7.43 16.11 1.19
CA THR A 88 -7.28 16.38 2.63
C THR A 88 -6.49 15.30 3.38
N GLY A 89 -6.34 14.12 2.77
CA GLY A 89 -5.70 12.96 3.38
C GLY A 89 -6.52 12.35 4.53
N ARG A 90 -7.85 12.50 4.51
CA ARG A 90 -8.75 11.85 5.47
C ARG A 90 -9.32 10.57 4.86
N LEU A 91 -9.09 9.44 5.52
CA LEU A 91 -9.50 8.11 5.07
C LEU A 91 -10.45 7.48 6.09
N THR A 92 -11.58 6.95 5.63
CA THR A 92 -12.66 6.40 6.47
C THR A 92 -13.25 5.16 5.84
N GLY A 93 -13.63 4.16 6.65
CA GLY A 93 -14.19 2.91 6.17
C GLY A 93 -13.12 1.81 6.11
N PHE A 94 -12.90 1.23 4.92
CA PHE A 94 -11.93 0.14 4.68
C PHE A 94 -12.02 -0.98 5.73
N SER A 95 -10.92 -1.30 6.40
CA SER A 95 -10.89 -2.27 7.52
C SER A 95 -11.03 -1.57 8.89
N GLY A 96 -11.31 -0.28 8.89
CA GLY A 96 -11.49 0.56 10.07
C GLY A 96 -10.22 0.74 10.89
N LEU A 97 -9.04 0.59 10.29
CA LEU A 97 -7.77 0.69 11.00
C LEU A 97 -7.42 2.16 11.25
N LEU A 98 -7.46 3.01 10.22
CA LEU A 98 -7.07 4.42 10.34
C LEU A 98 -8.23 5.34 10.77
N ASN A 99 -9.36 5.34 10.05
CA ASN A 99 -10.53 6.19 10.31
C ASN A 99 -10.17 7.64 10.71
N GLY A 100 -9.28 8.28 9.95
CA GLY A 100 -8.64 9.52 10.37
C GLY A 100 -7.79 10.16 9.28
N SER A 101 -7.00 11.15 9.67
CA SER A 101 -6.08 11.82 8.75
C SER A 101 -4.73 11.12 8.71
N VAL A 102 -4.21 10.86 7.50
CA VAL A 102 -2.84 10.37 7.28
C VAL A 102 -1.77 11.39 7.72
N LYS A 103 -2.15 12.64 7.97
CA LYS A 103 -1.23 13.68 8.48
C LYS A 103 -1.10 13.64 10.00
N SER A 104 -2.03 13.01 10.70
CA SER A 104 -2.03 12.91 12.16
C SER A 104 -1.09 11.79 12.60
N HIS A 105 0.03 12.14 13.24
CA HIS A 105 0.95 11.15 13.77
C HIS A 105 0.30 10.19 14.77
N PRO A 106 -0.50 10.65 15.77
CA PRO A 106 -1.21 9.75 16.68
C PRO A 106 -2.12 8.76 15.94
N ALA A 107 -2.87 9.21 14.94
CA ALA A 107 -3.78 8.35 14.18
C ALA A 107 -3.02 7.27 13.38
N ARG A 108 -1.84 7.60 12.86
CA ARG A 108 -0.99 6.63 12.15
C ARG A 108 -0.47 5.55 13.09
N VAL A 109 0.03 5.94 14.26
CA VAL A 109 0.53 5.00 15.27
C VAL A 109 -0.60 4.07 15.73
N GLU A 110 -1.77 4.62 16.02
CA GLU A 110 -2.93 3.83 16.41
C GLU A 110 -3.38 2.85 15.31
N ALA A 111 -3.35 3.28 14.04
CA ALA A 111 -3.69 2.42 12.91
C ALA A 111 -2.74 1.21 12.81
N VAL A 112 -1.44 1.42 13.00
CA VAL A 112 -0.43 0.35 13.00
C VAL A 112 -0.65 -0.60 14.19
N SER A 113 -0.88 -0.08 15.39
CA SER A 113 -1.20 -0.91 16.56
C SER A 113 -2.43 -1.78 16.33
N ARG A 114 -3.53 -1.20 15.82
CA ARG A 114 -4.76 -1.95 15.49
C ARG A 114 -4.53 -3.01 14.43
N ALA A 115 -3.66 -2.76 13.44
CA ALA A 115 -3.32 -3.73 12.41
C ALA A 115 -2.62 -4.95 13.03
N LEU A 116 -1.68 -4.73 13.93
CA LEU A 116 -0.96 -5.78 14.65
C LEU A 116 -1.92 -6.59 15.55
N GLU A 117 -2.74 -5.90 16.35
CA GLU A 117 -3.72 -6.53 17.25
C GLU A 117 -4.73 -7.41 16.50
N ARG A 118 -5.12 -7.00 15.28
CA ARG A 118 -6.07 -7.73 14.43
C ARG A 118 -5.41 -8.75 13.49
N GLY A 119 -4.09 -8.95 13.61
CA GLY A 119 -3.37 -9.99 12.88
C GLY A 119 -3.13 -9.70 11.41
N PHE A 120 -3.04 -8.43 11.00
CA PHE A 120 -2.65 -8.06 9.64
C PHE A 120 -1.15 -8.34 9.45
N ARG A 121 -0.80 -9.21 8.50
CA ARG A 121 0.60 -9.60 8.27
C ARG A 121 1.43 -8.42 7.74
N SER A 122 2.59 -8.20 8.33
CA SER A 122 3.53 -7.17 7.89
C SER A 122 4.95 -7.74 7.86
N THR A 123 5.71 -7.45 6.81
CA THR A 123 7.15 -7.79 6.75
C THR A 123 7.99 -6.85 7.63
N GLY A 124 7.43 -5.71 8.02
CA GLY A 124 8.07 -4.65 8.79
C GLY A 124 7.96 -4.82 10.31
N THR A 125 8.44 -5.94 10.85
CA THR A 125 8.83 -6.05 12.27
C THR A 125 10.00 -7.04 12.41
N GLN A 126 11.16 -6.68 11.89
CA GLN A 126 12.44 -7.26 12.32
C GLN A 126 13.19 -6.21 13.12
N ASP A 127 13.50 -6.55 14.36
CA ASP A 127 14.38 -5.90 15.33
C ASP A 127 15.31 -4.80 14.77
N LYS A 128 15.14 -3.55 15.25
CA LYS A 128 16.28 -2.64 15.44
C LYS A 128 17.02 -2.95 16.75
N GLY A 129 17.18 -4.23 17.07
CA GLY A 129 17.93 -4.76 18.21
C GLY A 129 19.28 -5.29 17.77
N GLY A 130 20.28 -4.41 17.64
CA GLY A 130 21.61 -4.87 17.23
C GLY A 130 22.66 -3.79 17.02
N ALA A 131 22.63 -2.70 17.79
CA ALA A 131 23.82 -1.86 17.91
C ALA A 131 24.91 -2.70 18.58
N LYS A 132 25.79 -3.32 17.78
CA LYS A 132 27.06 -3.89 18.23
C LYS A 132 27.85 -2.77 18.91
N LYS A 133 27.71 -2.66 20.24
CA LYS A 133 28.71 -2.01 21.09
C LYS A 133 29.99 -2.81 20.94
N SER A 134 30.86 -2.34 20.05
CA SER A 134 32.28 -2.68 20.06
C SER A 134 32.86 -2.22 21.40
N LYS A 135 32.78 -3.08 22.42
CA LYS A 135 33.67 -3.05 23.58
C LYS A 135 35.07 -3.35 23.06
N LYS A 136 35.85 -2.30 22.76
CA LYS A 136 37.30 -2.42 22.61
C LYS A 136 37.87 -2.63 24.01
N LYS A 137 38.25 -3.87 24.34
CA LYS A 137 38.91 -4.25 25.59
C LYS A 137 40.26 -4.87 25.23
N GLY A 138 41.35 -4.26 25.74
CA GLY A 138 42.74 -4.75 25.67
C GLY A 138 43.40 -4.58 24.31
N SER A 139 44.71 -4.45 24.17
CA SER A 139 45.84 -4.37 25.11
C SER A 139 47.07 -4.24 24.21
N ASN A 140 47.89 -3.20 24.37
CA ASN A 140 49.36 -3.24 24.39
C ASN A 140 49.86 -1.84 24.75
#